data_AF-A0A932N0I0-F1
#
_entry.id   AF-A0A932N0I0-F1
#
_cell.length_a   1.000
_cell.length_b   1.000
_cell.length_c   1.000
_cell.angle_alpha   90.00
_cell.angle_beta   90.00
_cell.angle_gamma   90.00
#
_symmetry.space_group_name_H-M   'P 1'
#
loop_
_entity.id
_entity.type
_entity.pdbx_description
1 polymer ?
#
loop_
_entity_poly.entity_id
_entity_poly.type
_entity_poly.pdbx_seq_one_letter_code
_entity_poly.pdbx_strand_id
1 'polypeptide(L)'
;MPEPHLTPGGGFLYAATPTIFVPEQRSPQQEMMAQSVDRFLAAEVEPHYAEFEAQAPGVATRFMAGLGELGVLGVEIPERYGGLGLGL
;
A
#
# COMPACT_ATOMS: atom_id res chain seq x y z
N MET A 1 -22.71 13.76 9.17
CA MET A 1 -22.87 12.51 8.41
C MET A 1 -23.13 11.41 9.43
N PRO A 2 -24.20 10.62 9.34
CA PRO A 2 -24.36 9.48 10.26
C PRO A 2 -23.20 8.50 10.06
N GLU A 3 -22.71 7.94 11.16
CA GLU A 3 -21.67 6.90 11.16
C GLU A 3 -22.10 5.74 10.25
N PRO A 4 -21.25 5.25 9.33
CA PRO A 4 -21.61 4.16 8.44
C PRO A 4 -21.92 2.91 9.28
N HIS A 5 -23.04 2.25 8.98
CA HIS A 5 -23.33 0.94 9.54
C HIS A 5 -22.33 -0.06 8.95
N LEU A 6 -21.30 -0.38 9.72
CA LEU A 6 -20.33 -1.41 9.36
C LEU A 6 -20.95 -2.79 9.55
N THR A 7 -20.90 -3.62 8.50
CA THR A 7 -21.30 -5.02 8.58
C THR A 7 -20.24 -5.79 9.39
N PRO A 8 -20.63 -6.56 10.42
CA PRO A 8 -19.70 -7.43 11.14
C PRO A 8 -18.98 -8.40 10.20
N GLY A 9 -17.78 -8.86 10.58
CA GLY A 9 -17.09 -9.91 9.85
C GLY A 9 -18.00 -11.13 9.63
N GLY A 10 -18.19 -11.54 8.38
CA GLY A 10 -19.09 -12.64 8.00
C GLY A 10 -20.59 -12.28 7.90
N GLY A 11 -20.99 -11.05 8.23
CA GLY A 11 -22.40 -10.62 8.20
C GLY A 11 -23.05 -10.67 6.81
N PHE A 12 -22.26 -10.63 5.74
CA PHE A 12 -22.72 -10.74 4.36
C PHE A 12 -23.41 -12.08 4.03
N LEU A 13 -23.21 -13.12 4.85
CA LEU A 13 -23.87 -14.42 4.67
C LEU A 13 -25.36 -14.39 5.02
N TYR A 14 -25.76 -13.46 5.89
CA TYR A 14 -27.12 -13.40 6.44
C TYR A 14 -27.94 -12.26 5.84
N ALA A 15 -27.30 -11.20 5.36
CA ALA A 15 -27.95 -10.04 4.75
C ALA A 15 -27.01 -9.32 3.78
N ALA A 16 -27.58 -8.49 2.89
CA ALA A 16 -26.79 -7.68 1.98
C ALA A 16 -25.95 -6.63 2.74
N THR A 17 -24.69 -6.46 2.33
CA THR A 17 -23.78 -5.45 2.90
C THR A 17 -24.13 -4.07 2.34
N PRO A 18 -24.44 -3.07 3.18
CA PRO A 18 -24.83 -1.74 2.72
C PRO A 18 -23.66 -0.91 2.19
N THR A 19 -22.43 -1.21 2.61
CA THR A 19 -21.21 -0.48 2.21
C THR A 19 -20.15 -1.46 1.72
N ILE A 20 -19.71 -1.30 0.47
CA ILE A 20 -18.64 -2.08 -0.14
C ILE A 20 -17.57 -1.11 -0.61
N PHE A 21 -16.32 -1.35 -0.20
CA PHE A 21 -15.18 -0.60 -0.72
C PHE A 21 -14.79 -1.12 -2.11
N VAL A 22 -14.67 -0.23 -3.08
CA VAL A 22 -14.24 -0.54 -4.46
C VAL A 22 -13.03 0.31 -4.85
N PRO A 23 -12.19 -0.11 -5.81
CA PRO A 23 -10.99 0.64 -6.22
C PRO A 23 -11.28 2.10 -6.59
N GLU A 24 -12.45 2.39 -7.17
CA GLU A 24 -12.89 3.74 -7.57
C GLU A 24 -13.14 4.67 -6.36
N GLN A 25 -13.20 4.13 -5.14
CA GLN A 25 -13.36 4.90 -3.90
C GLN A 25 -12.04 5.23 -3.21
N ARG A 26 -10.89 4.88 -3.82
CA ARG A 26 -9.58 5.30 -3.32
C ARG A 26 -9.50 6.82 -3.25
N SER A 27 -8.85 7.32 -2.19
CA SER A 27 -8.56 8.74 -2.08
C SER A 27 -7.50 9.17 -3.12
N PRO A 28 -7.44 10.46 -3.50
CA PRO A 28 -6.38 10.96 -4.38
C PRO A 28 -4.97 10.65 -3.84
N GLN A 29 -4.79 10.66 -2.53
CA GLN A 29 -3.51 10.34 -1.89
C GLN A 29 -3.14 8.86 -2.05
N GLN A 30 -4.11 7.95 -1.86
CA GLN A 30 -3.91 6.51 -2.09
C GLN A 30 -3.56 6.23 -3.56
N GLU A 31 -4.24 6.90 -4.48
CA GLU A 31 -3.99 6.77 -5.91
C GLU A 31 -2.60 7.30 -6.31
N MET A 32 -2.22 8.48 -5.83
CA MET A 32 -0.88 9.05 -6.07
C MET A 32 0.24 8.18 -5.49
N MET A 33 0.03 7.59 -4.32
CA MET A 33 0.98 6.66 -3.71
C MET A 33 1.15 5.43 -4.60
N ALA A 34 0.05 4.78 -4.99
CA ALA A 34 0.09 3.62 -5.88
C ALA A 34 0.88 3.91 -7.17
N GLN A 35 0.58 5.02 -7.85
CA GLN A 35 1.29 5.44 -9.07
C GLN A 35 2.78 5.73 -8.84
N SER A 36 3.16 6.17 -7.64
CA SER A 36 4.57 6.41 -7.29
C SER A 36 5.31 5.11 -7.06
N VAL A 37 4.68 4.13 -6.42
CA VAL A 37 5.22 2.77 -6.28
C VAL A 37 5.37 2.11 -7.64
N ASP A 38 4.34 2.15 -8.49
CA ASP A 38 4.39 1.53 -9.82
C ASP A 38 5.55 2.09 -10.66
N ARG A 39 5.75 3.42 -10.64
CA ARG A 39 6.88 4.05 -11.33
C ARG A 39 8.23 3.63 -10.77
N PHE A 40 8.35 3.49 -9.45
CA PHE A 40 9.59 3.01 -8.83
C PHE A 40 9.88 1.56 -9.22
N LEU A 41 8.87 0.68 -9.19
CA LEU A 41 9.05 -0.71 -9.58
C LEU A 41 9.52 -0.83 -11.03
N ALA A 42 8.87 -0.10 -11.96
CA ALA A 42 9.24 -0.11 -13.37
C ALA A 42 10.65 0.46 -13.63
N ALA A 43 11.06 1.49 -12.89
CA ALA A 43 12.34 2.16 -13.09
C ALA A 43 13.51 1.45 -12.40
N GLU A 44 13.31 0.95 -11.18
CA GLU A 44 14.38 0.50 -10.30
C GLU A 44 14.41 -1.02 -10.12
N VAL A 45 13.24 -1.68 -10.11
CA VAL A 45 13.13 -3.11 -9.81
C VAL A 45 13.14 -3.94 -11.09
N GLU A 46 12.27 -3.63 -12.06
CA GLU A 46 12.14 -4.40 -13.31
C GLU A 46 13.48 -4.56 -14.07
N PRO A 47 14.32 -3.51 -14.24
CA PRO A 47 15.59 -3.67 -14.96
C PRO A 47 16.59 -4.60 -14.26
N HIS A 48 16.42 -4.80 -12.95
CA HIS A 48 17.31 -5.57 -12.08
C HIS A 48 16.62 -6.83 -11.54
N TYR A 49 15.50 -7.25 -12.14
CA TYR A 49 14.70 -8.35 -11.64
C TYR A 49 15.48 -9.68 -11.57
N ALA A 50 16.35 -9.94 -12.55
CA ALA A 50 17.20 -11.13 -12.54
C ALA A 50 18.21 -11.14 -11.38
N GLU A 51 18.77 -9.98 -11.03
CA GLU A 51 19.67 -9.85 -9.86
C GLU A 51 18.89 -10.07 -8.55
N PHE A 52 17.67 -9.53 -8.49
CA PHE A 52 16.76 -9.74 -7.37
C PHE A 52 16.39 -11.21 -7.19
N GLU A 53 16.03 -11.90 -8.26
CA GLU A 53 15.71 -13.33 -8.27
C GLU A 53 16.92 -14.18 -7.86
N ALA A 54 18.12 -13.82 -8.32
CA ALA A 54 19.37 -14.48 -7.92
C ALA A 54 19.82 -14.14 -6.49
N GLN A 55 19.04 -13.35 -5.74
CA GLN A 55 19.38 -12.88 -4.39
C GLN A 55 20.76 -12.22 -4.33
N ALA A 56 21.11 -11.46 -5.37
CA ALA A 56 22.39 -10.78 -5.43
C ALA A 56 22.60 -9.92 -4.17
N PRO A 57 23.78 -9.98 -3.53
CA PRO A 57 24.03 -9.26 -2.28
C PRO A 57 23.70 -7.77 -2.39
N GLY A 58 22.84 -7.28 -1.49
CA GLY A 58 22.49 -5.86 -1.38
C GLY A 58 21.39 -5.36 -2.33
N VAL A 59 20.96 -6.14 -3.32
CA VAL A 59 19.93 -5.70 -4.28
C VAL A 59 18.57 -5.44 -3.60
N ALA A 60 18.16 -6.33 -2.69
CA ALA A 60 16.93 -6.18 -1.93
C ALA A 60 17.02 -4.97 -0.98
N THR A 61 18.16 -4.79 -0.29
CA THR A 61 18.38 -3.64 0.61
C THR A 61 18.30 -2.32 -0.15
N ARG A 62 18.84 -2.26 -1.38
CA ARG A 62 18.74 -1.08 -2.25
C ARG A 62 17.28 -0.72 -2.55
N PHE A 63 16.46 -1.70 -2.92
CA PHE A 63 15.04 -1.46 -3.19
C PHE A 63 14.26 -1.07 -1.94
N MET A 64 14.54 -1.69 -0.81
CA MET A 64 13.94 -1.33 0.46
C MET A 64 14.28 0.11 0.87
N ALA A 65 15.53 0.56 0.64
CA ALA A 65 15.90 1.95 0.87
C ALA A 65 15.08 2.91 -0.01
N GLY A 66 14.95 2.63 -1.31
CA GLY A 66 14.15 3.44 -2.22
C GLY A 66 12.65 3.48 -1.86
N LEU A 67 12.06 2.34 -1.49
CA LEU A 67 10.68 2.29 -0.99
C LEU A 67 10.50 3.05 0.34
N GLY A 68 11.55 3.07 1.17
CA GLY A 68 11.59 3.85 2.41
C GLY A 68 11.56 5.35 2.14
N GLU A 69 12.31 5.84 1.16
CA GLU A 69 12.30 7.25 0.74
C GLU A 69 10.94 7.69 0.17
N LEU A 70 10.22 6.77 -0.49
CA LEU A 70 8.85 7.00 -0.94
C LEU A 70 7.81 6.96 0.19
N GLY A 71 8.21 6.60 1.41
CA GLY A 71 7.32 6.49 2.58
C GLY A 71 6.45 5.23 2.60
N VAL A 72 6.60 4.34 1.63
CA VAL A 72 5.78 3.11 1.47
C VAL A 72 5.90 2.20 2.67
N LEU A 73 7.11 2.09 3.24
CA LEU A 73 7.38 1.22 4.40
C LEU A 73 6.76 1.74 5.70
N GLY A 74 6.26 2.98 5.71
CA GLY A 74 5.67 3.64 6.88
C GLY A 74 4.15 3.79 6.81
N VAL A 75 3.47 3.25 5.79
CA VAL A 75 2.04 3.51 5.53
C VAL A 75 1.15 3.21 6.74
N GLU A 76 1.33 2.06 7.38
CA GLU A 76 0.52 1.66 8.56
C GLU A 76 1.10 2.17 9.89
N ILE A 77 2.31 2.74 9.87
CA ILE A 77 2.99 3.16 11.09
C ILE A 77 2.45 4.53 11.51
N PRO A 78 2.06 4.72 12.79
CA PRO A 78 1.62 6.02 13.28
C PRO A 78 2.68 7.13 13.11
N GLU A 79 2.22 8.36 12.83
CA GLU A 79 3.09 9.53 12.64
C GLU A 79 4.05 9.77 13.82
N ARG A 80 3.60 9.50 15.06
CA ARG A 80 4.44 9.62 16.28
C ARG A 80 5.69 8.75 16.26
N TYR A 81 5.75 7.74 15.38
CA TYR A 81 6.89 6.87 15.19
C TYR A 81 7.59 7.09 13.84
N GLY A 82 7.27 8.19 13.14
CA GLY A 82 7.86 8.54 11.84
C GLY A 82 7.21 7.84 10.64
N GLY A 83 6.01 7.26 10.81
CA GLY A 83 5.21 6.72 9.70
C GLY A 83 4.22 7.71 9.10
N LEU A 84 3.36 7.22 8.21
CA LEU A 84 2.35 8.04 7.52
C LEU A 84 0.96 7.92 8.13
N GLY A 85 0.68 6.90 8.96
CA GLY A 85 -0.63 6.72 9.59
C GLY A 85 -1.81 6.59 8.62
N LEU A 86 -1.54 6.14 7.38
CA LEU A 86 -2.50 6.01 6.28
C LEU A 86 -3.04 4.56 6.14
N GLY A 87 -2.97 3.78 7.22
CA GLY A 87 -3.45 2.39 7.27
C GLY A 87 -4.94 2.27 6.94
N LEU A 88 -5.36 1.05 6.60
CA LEU A 88 -6.73 0.69 6.21
C LEU A 88 -7.79 1.03 7.27
#